data_AF-A0AAE7J8M3-F1
#
_entry.id   AF-A0AAE7J8M3-F1
#
_cell.length_a   1.000
_cell.length_b   1.000
_cell.length_c   1.000
_cell.angle_alpha   90.00
_cell.angle_beta   90.00
_cell.angle_gamma   90.00
#
_symmetry.space_group_name_H-M   'P 1'
#
loop_
_entity.id
_entity.type
_entity.pdbx_description
1 polymer ?
#
loop_
_entity_poly.entity_id
_entity_poly.type
_entity_poly.pdbx_seq_one_letter_code
_entity_poly.pdbx_strand_id
1 'polypeptide(L)'
;MARYLLLWVHGPWIASGLMLVLAIRLLLLEDFSMHGHGWGLLGSASICFSIGCVCKVSWVLSQLNSRRSAAKRQIEHLMLH
;
A
#
# COMPACT_ATOMS: atom_id res chain seq x y z
N MET A 1 -17.71 -1.98 8.33
CA MET A 1 -16.93 -1.00 7.53
C MET A 1 -15.44 -1.31 7.43
N ALA A 2 -14.75 -1.79 8.48
CA ALA A 2 -13.29 -2.00 8.46
C ALA A 2 -12.74 -2.93 7.34
N ARG A 3 -13.51 -3.95 6.90
CA ARG A 3 -13.09 -4.88 5.84
C ARG A 3 -12.90 -4.22 4.47
N TYR A 4 -13.75 -3.25 4.11
CA TYR A 4 -13.64 -2.54 2.82
C TYR A 4 -12.37 -1.67 2.77
N LEU A 5 -12.00 -1.05 3.90
CA LEU A 5 -10.79 -0.24 4.01
C LEU A 5 -9.52 -1.10 3.95
N LEU A 6 -9.55 -2.29 4.55
CA LEU A 6 -8.46 -3.26 4.44
C LEU A 6 -8.26 -3.74 2.99
N LEU A 7 -9.35 -4.06 2.28
CA LEU A 7 -9.28 -4.47 0.87
C LEU A 7 -8.68 -3.37 -0.01
N TRP A 8 -9.08 -2.11 0.23
CA TRP A 8 -8.61 -0.97 -0.55
C TRP A 8 -7.13 -0.65 -0.31
N VAL A 9 -6.63 -0.84 0.91
CA VAL A 9 -5.21 -0.68 1.25
C VAL A 9 -4.34 -1.78 0.63
N HIS A 10 -4.87 -3.00 0.47
CA HIS A 10 -4.12 -4.13 -0.08
C HIS A 10 -4.23 -4.29 -1.60
N GLY A 11 -5.25 -3.71 -2.24
CA GLY A 11 -5.43 -3.74 -3.69
C GLY A 11 -4.19 -3.31 -4.49
N PRO A 12 -3.55 -2.16 -4.18
CA PRO A 12 -2.35 -1.70 -4.88
C PRO A 12 -1.17 -2.68 -4.76
N TRP A 13 -1.03 -3.36 -3.63
CA TRP A 13 0.03 -4.35 -3.43
C TRP A 13 -0.19 -5.61 -4.26
N ILE A 14 -1.44 -6.09 -4.36
CA ILE A 14 -1.79 -7.24 -5.20
C ILE A 14 -1.56 -6.91 -6.67
N ALA A 15 -2.03 -5.74 -7.12
CA ALA A 15 -1.83 -5.27 -8.49
C ALA A 15 -0.33 -5.12 -8.84
N SER A 16 0.45 -4.51 -7.93
CA SER A 16 1.91 -4.40 -8.07
C SER A 16 2.59 -5.76 -8.19
N GLY A 17 2.23 -6.72 -7.31
CA GLY A 17 2.79 -8.07 -7.35
C GLY A 17 2.48 -8.81 -8.66
N LEU A 18 1.25 -8.68 -9.17
CA LEU A 18 0.84 -9.25 -10.45
C LEU A 18 1.62 -8.64 -11.61
N MET A 19 1.79 -7.31 -11.63
CA MET A 19 2.59 -6.61 -12.64
C MET A 19 4.07 -6.99 -12.56
N LEU A 20 4.62 -7.17 -11.36
CA LEU A 20 6.00 -7.61 -11.16
C LEU A 20 6.23 -9.02 -11.73
N VAL A 21 5.32 -9.96 -11.46
CA VAL A 21 5.40 -11.32 -12.01
C VAL A 21 5.33 -11.30 -13.53
N LEU A 22 4.41 -10.52 -14.10
CA LEU A 22 4.30 -10.32 -15.55
C LEU A 22 5.58 -9.72 -16.14
N ALA A 23 6.13 -8.68 -15.49
CA ALA A 23 7.38 -8.06 -15.93
C ALA A 23 8.54 -9.06 -15.94
N ILE A 24 8.73 -9.82 -14.85
CA ILE A 24 9.79 -10.84 -14.77
C ILE A 24 9.62 -11.90 -15.86
N ARG A 25 8.39 -12.34 -16.14
CA ARG A 25 8.11 -13.29 -17.22
C ARG A 25 8.48 -12.73 -18.60
N LEU A 26 8.17 -11.46 -18.85
CA LEU A 26 8.51 -10.76 -20.09
C LEU A 26 10.02 -10.55 -20.26
N LEU A 27 10.76 -10.29 -19.18
CA LEU A 27 12.22 -10.17 -19.21
C LEU A 27 12.95 -11.52 -19.32
N LEU A 28 12.32 -12.62 -18.91
CA LEU A 28 12.89 -13.98 -19.04
C LEU A 28 12.67 -14.60 -20.42
N LEU A 29 11.81 -14.01 -21.25
CA LEU A 29 11.65 -14.40 -22.65
C LEU A 29 12.83 -13.84 -23.46
N GLU A 30 13.49 -14.68 -24.27
CA GLU A 30 14.66 -14.29 -25.09
C GLU A 30 14.33 -13.28 -26.22
N ASP A 31 13.06 -12.88 -26.35
CA ASP A 31 12.62 -11.84 -27.28
C ASP A 31 12.99 -10.43 -26.79
N PHE A 32 14.05 -9.85 -27.39
CA PHE A 32 14.48 -8.48 -27.15
C PHE A 32 13.39 -7.43 -27.43
N SER A 33 12.45 -7.71 -28.35
CA SER A 33 11.34 -6.79 -28.65
C SER A 33 10.37 -6.62 -27.48
N MET A 34 10.23 -7.64 -26.61
CA MET A 34 9.30 -7.63 -25.48
C MET A 34 9.91 -7.08 -24.19
N HIS A 35 11.24 -6.93 -24.14
CA HIS A 35 11.97 -6.39 -23.00
C HIS A 35 11.59 -4.93 -22.67
N GLY A 36 11.31 -4.11 -23.70
CA GLY A 36 10.87 -2.72 -23.49
C GLY A 36 9.56 -2.62 -22.72
N HIS A 37 8.60 -3.51 -23.02
CA HIS A 37 7.35 -3.61 -22.26
C HIS A 37 7.56 -4.15 -20.84
N GLY A 38 8.49 -5.09 -20.67
CA GLY A 38 8.89 -5.61 -19.35
C GLY A 38 9.42 -4.50 -18.41
N TRP A 39 10.32 -3.65 -18.90
CA TRP A 39 10.83 -2.50 -18.13
C TRP A 39 9.74 -1.47 -17.79
N GLY A 40 8.83 -1.19 -18.73
CA GLY A 40 7.67 -0.32 -18.47
C GLY A 40 6.70 -0.88 -17.42
N LEU A 41 6.49 -2.19 -17.41
CA LEU A 41 5.70 -2.90 -16.41
C LEU A 41 6.38 -2.89 -15.03
N LEU A 42 7.71 -3.05 -14.97
CA LEU A 42 8.49 -2.89 -13.73
C LEU A 42 8.34 -1.48 -13.15
N GLY A 43 8.45 -0.45 -13.98
CA GLY A 43 8.22 0.94 -13.58
C GLY A 43 6.79 1.13 -13.03
N SER A 44 5.78 0.63 -13.73
CA SER A 44 4.38 0.71 -13.29
C SER A 44 4.13 -0.05 -11.98
N ALA A 45 4.73 -1.23 -11.83
CA ALA A 45 4.66 -2.03 -10.60
C ALA A 45 5.26 -1.26 -9.41
N SER A 46 6.38 -0.57 -9.61
CA SER A 46 7.05 0.23 -8.57
C SER A 46 6.21 1.42 -8.08
N ILE A 47 5.49 2.08 -8.99
CA ILE A 47 4.55 3.17 -8.68
C ILE A 47 3.39 2.62 -7.85
N CYS A 48 2.80 1.51 -8.28
CA CYS A 48 1.68 0.88 -7.59
C CYS A 48 2.06 0.40 -6.18
N PHE A 49 3.28 -0.14 -6.02
CA PHE A 49 3.85 -0.50 -4.71
C PHE A 49 3.99 0.72 -3.80
N SER A 50 4.54 1.82 -4.33
CA SER A 50 4.75 3.08 -3.60
C SER A 50 3.44 3.66 -3.09
N ILE A 51 2.39 3.69 -3.93
CA ILE A 51 1.05 4.14 -3.53
C ILE A 51 0.51 3.29 -2.38
N GLY A 52 0.61 1.96 -2.49
CA GLY A 52 0.16 1.06 -1.42
C GLY A 52 0.92 1.26 -0.11
N CYS A 53 2.23 1.54 -0.16
CA CYS A 53 3.02 1.90 1.02
C CYS A 53 2.50 3.18 1.68
N VAL A 54 2.25 4.25 0.92
CA VAL A 54 1.70 5.52 1.43
C VAL A 54 0.31 5.33 2.03
N CYS A 55 -0.57 4.54 1.39
CA CYS A 55 -1.89 4.22 1.91
C CYS A 55 -1.80 3.47 3.26
N LYS A 56 -0.90 2.50 3.39
CA LYS A 56 -0.68 1.74 4.62
C LYS A 56 -0.16 2.63 5.75
N VAL A 57 0.82 3.49 5.48
CA VAL A 57 1.37 4.43 6.47
C VAL A 57 0.29 5.41 6.92
N SER A 58 -0.46 6.00 5.98
CA SER A 58 -1.58 6.90 6.29
C SER A 58 -2.64 6.24 7.16
N TRP A 59 -2.97 4.98 6.87
CA TRP A 59 -3.91 4.20 7.67
C TRP A 59 -3.42 3.97 9.10
N VAL A 60 -2.18 3.51 9.26
CA VAL A 60 -1.58 3.27 10.58
C VAL A 60 -1.50 4.57 11.38
N LEU A 61 -1.09 5.67 10.75
CA LEU A 61 -1.01 6.98 11.39
C LEU A 61 -2.38 7.45 11.87
N SER A 62 -3.43 7.27 11.07
CA SER A 62 -4.81 7.58 11.45
C SER A 62 -5.28 6.77 12.67
N GLN A 63 -4.94 5.47 12.72
CA GLN A 63 -5.26 4.62 13.87
C GLN A 63 -4.52 5.06 15.14
N LEU A 64 -3.22 5.38 15.03
CA LEU A 64 -2.42 5.88 16.15
C LEU A 64 -2.95 7.22 16.66
N ASN A 65 -3.31 8.14 15.76
CA ASN A 65 -3.89 9.42 16.12
C ASN A 65 -5.24 9.25 16.85
N SER A 66 -6.10 8.36 16.36
CA SER A 66 -7.39 8.05 17.00
C SER A 66 -7.20 7.52 18.43
N ARG A 67 -6.23 6.63 18.65
CA ARG A 67 -5.89 6.10 20.00
C ARG A 67 -5.33 7.20 20.91
N ARG A 68 -4.44 8.04 20.39
CA ARG A 68 -3.89 9.19 21.13
C ARG A 68 -4.99 10.14 21.58
N SER A 69 -5.95 10.46 20.71
CA SER A 69 -7.09 11.32 21.04
C SER A 69 -8.01 10.70 22.09
N ALA A 70 -8.22 9.38 22.06
CA ALA A 70 -9.00 8.67 23.08
C ALA A 70 -8.29 8.68 24.44
N ALA A 71 -6.99 8.38 24.47
CA ALA A 71 -6.18 8.41 25.69
C ALA A 71 -6.15 9.82 26.31
N LYS A 72 -6.02 10.87 25.48
CA LYS A 72 -6.05 12.26 25.95
C LYS A 72 -7.38 12.58 26.65
N ARG A 73 -8.51 12.16 26.07
CA ARG A 73 -9.84 12.36 26.68
C ARG A 73 -10.00 11.62 28.01
N GLN A 74 -9.46 10.40 28.13
CA GLN A 74 -9.49 9.66 29.39
C GLN A 74 -8.68 10.36 30.49
N ILE A 75 -7.51 10.90 30.15
CA ILE A 75 -6.68 11.66 31.09
C ILE A 75 -7.40 12.94 31.53
N GLU A 76 -8.02 13.68 30.60
CA GLU A 76 -8.81 14.88 30.94
C GLU A 76 -9.97 14.55 31.89
N HIS A 77 -10.68 13.44 31.67
CA HIS A 77 -11.72 12.98 32.59
C HIS A 77 -11.19 12.60 33.98
N LEU A 78 -9.99 12.04 34.07
CA LEU A 78 -9.37 11.67 35.35
C LEU A 78 -8.91 12.89 36.15
N MET A 79 -8.46 13.96 35.48
CA MET A 79 -8.01 15.19 36.14
C MET A 79 -9.13 16.11 36.63
N LEU A 80 -10.38 15.84 36.21
CA LEU A 80 -11.58 16.59 36.63
C LEU A 80 -12.26 16.01 37.88
N HIS A 81 -11.75 14.89 38.41
CA HIS A 81 -12.23 14.18 39.60
C HIS A 81 -11.19 14.25 40.72
#